data_AF-A0A2H0JUP5-F1
#
_entry.id   AF-A0A2H0JUP5-F1
#
_cell.length_a   1.000
_cell.length_b   1.000
_cell.length_c   1.000
_cell.angle_alpha   90.00
_cell.angle_beta   90.00
_cell.angle_gamma   90.00
#
_symmetry.space_group_name_H-M   'P 1'
#
loop_
_entity.id
_entity.type
_entity.pdbx_description
1 polymer ?
#
loop_
_entity_poly.entity_id
_entity_poly.type
_entity_poly.pdbx_seq_one_letter_code
_entity_poly.pdbx_strand_id
1 'polypeptide(L)'
;MVLTVRSWVERTVIRLGLCPFAGKVFREGTIHYQVTAAATEEALLEALAAELGRVEETTLLIHPHVLTEFDAYNAFLDRADALLEALNLTGAYQIASFHPDYRFDQVAPDDPANRTNRSPFPMLHILREDRLGEAIDSYPDVHLIPERNIALMRKLGGAS
;
A
#
# COMPACT_ATOMS: atom_id res chain seq x y z
N MET A 1 16.50 2.34 3.97
CA MET A 1 15.21 1.90 3.39
C MET A 1 14.08 1.96 4.41
N VAL A 2 14.06 1.11 5.44
CA VAL A 2 12.97 1.08 6.44
C VAL A 2 12.73 2.44 7.10
N LEU A 3 13.78 3.14 7.55
CA LEU A 3 13.63 4.50 8.13
C LEU A 3 13.03 5.51 7.15
N THR A 4 13.37 5.41 5.87
CA THR A 4 12.83 6.26 4.80
C THR A 4 11.33 5.99 4.62
N VAL A 5 10.93 4.72 4.55
CA VAL A 5 9.52 4.32 4.43
C VAL A 5 8.75 4.71 5.67
N ARG A 6 9.29 4.48 6.87
CA ARG A 6 8.68 4.92 8.13
C ARG A 6 8.44 6.42 8.16
N SER A 7 9.43 7.23 7.75
CA SER A 7 9.27 8.68 7.65
C SER A 7 8.24 9.09 6.59
N TRP A 8 8.13 8.35 5.49
CA TRP A 8 7.10 8.57 4.48
C TRP A 8 5.70 8.23 5.02
N VAL A 9 5.52 7.13 5.76
CA VAL A 9 4.24 6.80 6.43
C VAL A 9 3.81 7.95 7.35
N GLU A 10 4.73 8.43 8.18
CA GLU A 10 4.45 9.54 9.10
C GLU A 10 4.05 10.83 8.37
N ARG A 11 4.86 11.25 7.39
CA ARG A 11 4.74 12.58 6.77
C ARG A 11 3.70 12.65 5.65
N THR A 12 3.49 11.55 4.94
CA THR A 12 2.58 11.48 3.80
C THR A 12 1.27 10.84 4.23
N VAL A 13 1.31 9.62 4.76
CA VAL A 13 0.07 8.87 5.04
C VAL A 13 -0.66 9.45 6.26
N ILE A 14 0.04 9.64 7.37
CA ILE A 14 -0.57 10.08 8.64
C ILE A 14 -0.81 11.58 8.63
N ARG A 15 0.21 12.40 8.35
CA ARG A 15 0.09 13.87 8.45
C ARG A 15 -0.85 14.47 7.40
N LEU A 16 -0.97 13.88 6.21
CA LEU A 16 -1.98 14.31 5.23
C LEU A 16 -3.34 13.64 5.46
N GLY A 17 -3.44 12.69 6.39
CA GLY A 17 -4.71 12.02 6.71
C GLY A 17 -5.20 11.07 5.61
N LEU A 18 -4.30 10.43 4.87
CA LEU A 18 -4.66 9.52 3.76
C LEU A 18 -5.24 8.20 4.24
N CYS A 19 -4.85 7.76 5.44
CA CYS A 19 -5.40 6.57 6.05
C CYS A 19 -5.75 6.87 7.51
N PRO A 20 -7.03 6.76 7.91
CA PRO A 20 -7.44 7.01 9.29
C PRO A 20 -6.90 5.96 10.26
N PHE A 21 -6.57 4.76 9.76
CA PHE A 21 -6.12 3.63 10.58
C PHE A 21 -4.61 3.63 10.83
N ALA A 22 -3.82 4.25 9.95
CA ALA A 22 -2.35 4.24 10.01
C ALA A 22 -1.79 4.87 11.30
N GLY A 23 -2.49 5.84 11.89
CA GLY A 23 -2.00 6.57 13.06
C GLY A 23 -1.85 5.69 14.32
N LYS A 24 -2.78 4.75 14.54
CA LYS A 24 -2.75 3.85 15.70
C LYS A 24 -1.58 2.89 15.60
N VAL A 25 -1.53 2.09 14.53
CA VAL A 25 -0.50 1.08 14.28
C VAL A 25 0.91 1.67 14.22
N PHE A 26 1.05 2.89 13.70
CA PHE A 26 2.34 3.58 13.68
C PHE A 26 2.84 3.96 15.08
N ARG A 27 1.95 4.46 15.96
CA ARG A 27 2.31 4.83 17.34
C ARG A 27 2.58 3.60 18.20
N GLU A 28 1.79 2.55 18.01
CA GLU A 28 1.94 1.27 18.71
C GLU A 28 3.14 0.46 18.20
N GLY A 29 3.70 0.84 17.04
CA GLY A 29 4.88 0.18 16.47
C GLY A 29 4.57 -1.19 15.89
N THR A 30 3.30 -1.45 15.54
CA THR A 30 2.81 -2.74 15.04
C THR A 30 2.91 -2.87 13.52
N ILE A 31 3.36 -1.82 12.83
CA ILE A 31 3.68 -1.91 11.39
C ILE A 31 4.94 -2.75 11.21
N HIS A 32 4.78 -3.90 10.56
CA HIS A 32 5.91 -4.73 10.15
C HIS A 32 6.50 -4.19 8.84
N TYR A 33 7.79 -3.88 8.83
CA TYR A 33 8.50 -3.41 7.64
C TYR A 33 9.47 -4.48 7.17
N GLN A 34 9.23 -5.10 6.02
CA GLN A 34 10.11 -6.11 5.44
C GLN A 34 10.75 -5.59 4.16
N VAL A 35 12.08 -5.63 4.08
CA VAL A 35 12.80 -5.40 2.80
C VAL A 35 13.15 -6.75 2.21
N THR A 36 12.69 -7.04 0.99
CA THR A 36 13.05 -8.26 0.28
C THR A 36 14.24 -8.04 -0.66
N ALA A 37 15.05 -9.09 -0.84
CA ALA A 37 16.13 -9.13 -1.83
C ALA A 37 15.66 -9.67 -3.19
N ALA A 38 14.35 -9.89 -3.37
CA ALA A 38 13.78 -10.39 -4.61
C ALA A 38 14.21 -9.53 -5.81
N ALA A 39 14.79 -10.20 -6.81
CA ALA A 39 15.22 -9.61 -8.07
C ALA A 39 14.42 -10.14 -9.28
N THR A 40 13.45 -11.03 -9.03
CA THR A 40 12.52 -11.58 -10.02
C THR A 40 11.10 -11.56 -9.46
N GLU A 41 10.10 -11.58 -10.32
CA GLU A 41 8.69 -11.60 -9.91
C GLU A 41 8.35 -12.87 -9.12
N GLU A 42 8.94 -14.01 -9.49
CA GLU A 42 8.78 -15.28 -8.79
C GLU A 42 9.31 -15.18 -7.35
N ALA A 43 10.52 -14.62 -7.19
CA ALA A 43 11.09 -14.41 -5.86
C ALA A 43 10.28 -13.39 -5.04
N LEU A 44 9.62 -12.42 -5.69
CA LEU A 44 8.73 -11.49 -5.01
C LEU A 44 7.43 -12.17 -4.57
N LEU A 45 6.85 -13.06 -5.38
CA LEU A 45 5.69 -13.87 -4.98
C LEU A 45 6.01 -14.77 -3.80
N GLU A 46 7.19 -15.39 -3.78
CA GLU A 46 7.64 -16.20 -2.63
C GLU A 46 7.76 -15.33 -1.36
N ALA A 47 8.35 -14.14 -1.49
CA ALA A 47 8.44 -13.19 -0.38
C ALA A 47 7.06 -12.74 0.10
N LEU A 48 6.13 -12.44 -0.83
CA LEU A 48 4.76 -12.09 -0.52
C LEU A 48 4.02 -13.22 0.22
N ALA A 49 4.15 -14.47 -0.25
CA ALA A 49 3.56 -15.63 0.40
C ALA A 49 4.11 -15.82 1.83
N ALA A 50 5.42 -15.62 2.03
CA ALA A 50 6.03 -15.68 3.36
C ALA A 50 5.49 -14.57 4.29
N GLU A 51 5.26 -13.36 3.77
CA GLU A 51 4.63 -12.28 4.54
C GLU A 51 3.16 -12.57 4.90
N LEU A 52 2.39 -13.10 3.96
CA LEU A 52 0.98 -13.46 4.18
C LEU A 52 0.83 -14.52 5.29
N GLY A 53 1.81 -15.43 5.42
CA GLY A 53 1.82 -16.44 6.48
C GLY A 53 2.15 -15.90 7.89
N ARG A 54 2.61 -14.66 8.02
CA ARG A 54 3.10 -14.11 9.31
C ARG A 54 2.52 -12.76 9.71
N VAL A 55 1.87 -12.03 8.79
CA VAL A 55 1.35 -10.70 9.09
C VAL A 55 0.25 -10.79 10.16
N GLU A 56 0.44 -10.04 11.24
CA GLU A 56 -0.54 -9.98 12.33
C GLU A 56 -1.67 -8.99 12.00
N GLU A 57 -1.31 -7.80 11.53
CA GLU A 57 -2.26 -6.74 11.17
C GLU A 57 -1.83 -6.02 9.90
N THR A 58 -0.56 -5.58 9.83
CA THR A 58 -0.08 -4.84 8.68
C THR A 58 1.41 -5.05 8.39
N THR A 59 1.71 -5.30 7.11
CA THR A 59 3.08 -5.44 6.60
C THR A 59 3.29 -4.52 5.40
N LEU A 60 4.38 -3.76 5.41
CA LEU A 60 4.91 -3.08 4.22
C LEU A 60 6.08 -3.90 3.68
N LEU A 61 5.83 -4.63 2.59
CA LEU A 61 6.83 -5.40 1.87
C LEU A 61 7.50 -4.50 0.81
N ILE A 62 8.77 -4.18 1.03
CA ILE A 62 9.57 -3.24 0.25
C ILE A 62 10.49 -4.03 -0.70
N HIS A 63 10.33 -3.83 -2.01
CA HIS A 63 11.02 -4.62 -3.03
C HIS A 63 11.81 -3.72 -4.01
N PRO A 64 13.01 -3.24 -3.63
CA PRO A 64 13.75 -2.25 -4.42
C PRO A 64 14.45 -2.79 -5.67
N HIS A 65 14.52 -4.11 -5.84
CA HIS A 65 15.35 -4.76 -6.86
C HIS A 65 14.54 -5.41 -7.99
N VAL A 66 13.21 -5.31 -7.94
CA VAL A 66 12.29 -5.86 -8.94
C VAL A 66 11.05 -4.99 -9.04
N LEU A 67 10.43 -4.97 -10.22
CA LEU A 67 9.25 -4.16 -10.51
C LEU A 67 9.48 -2.66 -10.24
N THR A 68 10.64 -2.15 -10.68
CA THR A 68 10.98 -0.72 -10.62
C THR A 68 10.31 0.08 -11.74
N GLU A 69 9.89 -0.60 -12.81
CA GLU A 69 9.08 -0.03 -13.88
C GLU A 69 7.60 -0.19 -13.54
N PHE A 70 6.85 0.91 -13.55
CA PHE A 70 5.46 0.90 -13.08
C PHE A 70 4.54 -0.02 -13.88
N ASP A 71 4.72 -0.14 -15.19
CA ASP A 71 3.82 -0.95 -16.01
C ASP A 71 3.99 -2.45 -15.72
N ALA A 72 5.22 -2.90 -15.46
CA ALA A 72 5.51 -4.26 -14.99
C ALA A 72 4.97 -4.47 -13.56
N TYR A 73 5.15 -3.48 -12.68
CA TYR A 73 4.58 -3.51 -11.34
C TYR A 73 3.05 -3.64 -11.36
N ASN A 74 2.37 -2.88 -12.22
CA ASN A 74 0.92 -2.89 -12.34
C ASN A 74 0.43 -4.26 -12.84
N ALA A 75 1.10 -4.85 -13.84
CA ALA A 75 0.79 -6.21 -14.31
C ALA A 75 1.01 -7.29 -13.24
N PHE A 76 1.96 -7.09 -12.33
CA PHE A 76 2.22 -8.02 -11.23
C PHE A 76 1.07 -8.07 -10.20
N LEU A 77 0.27 -7.00 -10.07
CA LEU A 77 -0.83 -6.96 -9.08
C LEU A 77 -1.85 -8.08 -9.31
N ASP A 78 -2.12 -8.44 -10.58
CA ASP A 78 -2.98 -9.59 -10.91
C ASP A 78 -2.42 -10.92 -10.35
N ARG A 79 -1.08 -11.07 -10.32
CA ARG A 79 -0.43 -12.25 -9.73
C ARG A 79 -0.53 -12.24 -8.20
N ALA A 80 -0.46 -11.07 -7.59
CA ALA A 80 -0.60 -10.90 -6.15
C ALA A 80 -2.03 -11.24 -5.70
N ASP A 81 -3.05 -10.80 -6.44
CA ASP A 81 -4.45 -11.14 -6.18
C ASP A 81 -4.72 -12.64 -6.40
N ALA A 82 -4.20 -13.21 -7.48
CA ALA A 82 -4.30 -14.65 -7.73
C ALA A 82 -3.65 -15.49 -6.61
N LEU A 83 -2.59 -15.00 -5.97
CA LEU A 83 -1.98 -15.64 -4.81
C LEU A 83 -2.93 -15.63 -3.60
N LEU A 84 -3.63 -14.53 -3.33
CA LEU A 84 -4.64 -14.47 -2.26
C LEU A 84 -5.76 -15.49 -2.49
N GLU A 85 -6.24 -15.60 -3.72
CA GLU A 85 -7.26 -16.58 -4.10
C GLU A 85 -6.75 -18.01 -3.89
N ALA A 86 -5.55 -18.33 -4.39
CA ALA A 86 -4.95 -19.66 -4.26
C ALA A 86 -4.74 -20.09 -2.79
N LEU A 87 -4.50 -19.13 -1.91
CA LEU A 87 -4.32 -19.37 -0.47
C LEU A 87 -5.63 -19.28 0.33
N ASN A 88 -6.78 -19.05 -0.32
CA ASN A 88 -8.09 -18.80 0.32
C ASN A 88 -8.05 -17.64 1.32
N LEU A 89 -7.32 -16.58 1.00
CA LEU A 89 -7.16 -15.38 1.83
C LEU A 89 -8.02 -14.20 1.35
N THR A 90 -8.71 -14.35 0.22
CA THR A 90 -9.63 -13.35 -0.33
C THR A 90 -10.67 -12.90 0.69
N GLY A 91 -10.81 -11.59 0.87
CA GLY A 91 -11.72 -10.97 1.83
C GLY A 91 -11.25 -10.95 3.29
N ALA A 92 -10.19 -11.70 3.63
CA ALA A 92 -9.52 -11.57 4.92
C ALA A 92 -8.24 -10.73 4.82
N TYR A 93 -7.64 -10.67 3.63
CA TYR A 93 -6.44 -9.92 3.33
C TYR A 93 -6.65 -9.06 2.09
N GLN A 94 -6.03 -7.88 2.10
CA GLN A 94 -5.95 -6.97 0.97
C GLN A 94 -4.50 -6.62 0.69
N ILE A 95 -4.14 -6.53 -0.59
CA ILE A 95 -2.85 -6.01 -1.03
C ILE A 95 -3.07 -4.64 -1.66
N ALA A 96 -2.65 -3.59 -0.96
CA ALA A 96 -2.65 -2.24 -1.50
C ALA A 96 -1.30 -1.93 -2.17
N SER A 97 -1.37 -1.18 -3.28
CA SER A 97 -0.24 -0.93 -4.17
C SER A 97 0.38 0.45 -3.97
N PHE A 98 1.71 0.49 -3.88
CA PHE A 98 2.51 1.71 -3.73
C PHE A 98 3.76 1.63 -4.61
N HIS A 99 3.96 2.63 -5.46
CA HIS A 99 5.10 2.67 -6.39
C HIS A 99 5.63 4.12 -6.56
N PRO A 100 6.94 4.36 -6.73
CA PRO A 100 7.47 5.71 -6.97
C PRO A 100 6.80 6.43 -8.13
N ASP A 101 6.58 5.69 -9.22
CA ASP A 101 5.95 6.16 -10.45
C ASP A 101 4.47 5.78 -10.57
N TYR A 102 3.77 5.63 -9.44
CA TYR A 102 2.35 5.26 -9.45
C TYR A 102 1.53 6.21 -10.34
N ARG A 103 0.67 5.63 -11.19
CA ARG A 103 -0.27 6.31 -12.07
C ARG A 103 -1.61 5.57 -12.08
N PHE A 104 -2.71 6.27 -11.84
CA PHE A 104 -4.03 5.70 -12.12
C PHE A 104 -4.28 5.67 -13.63
N ASP A 105 -4.96 4.62 -14.11
CA ASP A 105 -5.19 4.36 -15.54
C ASP A 105 -5.91 5.53 -16.27
N GLN A 106 -6.77 6.25 -15.57
CA GLN A 106 -7.65 7.29 -16.15
C GLN A 106 -7.29 8.72 -15.73
N VAL A 107 -6.05 8.97 -15.28
CA VAL A 107 -5.59 10.30 -14.90
C VAL A 107 -4.31 10.70 -15.62
N ALA A 108 -4.07 12.00 -15.77
CA ALA A 108 -2.85 12.50 -16.37
C ALA A 108 -1.61 12.06 -15.54
N PRO A 109 -0.44 11.82 -16.17
CA PRO A 109 0.77 11.41 -15.45
C PRO A 109 1.20 12.38 -14.33
N ASP A 110 0.88 13.66 -14.45
CA ASP A 110 1.16 14.72 -13.51
C ASP A 110 -0.02 15.05 -12.56
N ASP A 111 -1.16 14.37 -12.69
CA ASP A 111 -2.33 14.58 -11.82
C ASP A 111 -1.90 14.36 -10.36
N PRO A 112 -2.12 15.34 -9.45
CA PRO A 112 -1.80 15.20 -8.04
C PRO A 112 -2.43 13.97 -7.39
N ALA A 113 -3.57 13.47 -7.89
CA ALA A 113 -4.22 12.25 -7.44
C ALA A 113 -3.25 11.05 -7.35
N ASN A 114 -2.32 10.94 -8.30
CA ASN A 114 -1.31 9.87 -8.29
C ASN A 114 -0.47 9.84 -7.00
N ARG A 115 -0.32 10.99 -6.32
CA ARG A 115 0.46 11.11 -5.08
C ARG A 115 -0.14 10.36 -3.89
N THR A 116 -1.40 9.91 -3.96
CA THR A 116 -2.00 9.08 -2.91
C THR A 116 -1.25 7.76 -2.72
N ASN A 117 -0.71 7.21 -3.80
CA ASN A 117 -0.06 5.90 -3.84
C ASN A 117 1.42 5.97 -4.26
N ARG A 118 1.97 7.19 -4.43
CA ARG A 118 3.41 7.36 -4.66
C ARG A 118 4.21 7.15 -3.38
N SER A 119 5.24 6.32 -3.50
CA SER A 119 6.10 5.90 -2.39
C SER A 119 7.60 6.06 -2.69
N PRO A 120 8.48 5.94 -1.68
CA PRO A 120 9.92 6.03 -1.90
C PRO A 120 10.52 4.83 -2.66
N PHE A 121 9.83 3.68 -2.62
CA PHE A 121 10.25 2.42 -3.25
C PHE A 121 9.00 1.66 -3.73
N PRO A 122 9.13 0.73 -4.69
CA PRO A 122 8.09 -0.24 -4.98
C PRO A 122 7.76 -1.04 -3.71
N MET A 123 6.48 -1.09 -3.36
CA MET A 123 6.00 -1.74 -2.14
C MET A 123 4.64 -2.40 -2.36
N LEU A 124 4.41 -3.48 -1.62
CA LEU A 124 3.11 -4.08 -1.40
C LEU A 124 2.73 -3.87 0.06
N HIS A 125 1.56 -3.29 0.29
CA HIS A 125 1.00 -3.14 1.62
C HIS A 125 0.00 -4.27 1.86
N ILE A 126 0.39 -5.21 2.72
CA ILE A 126 -0.44 -6.33 3.11
C ILE A 126 -1.22 -5.90 4.34
N LEU A 127 -2.54 -5.88 4.21
CA LEU A 127 -3.46 -5.52 5.27
C LEU A 127 -4.32 -6.73 5.60
N ARG A 128 -4.42 -7.06 6.89
CA ARG A 128 -5.30 -8.12 7.36
C ARG A 128 -6.64 -7.52 7.78
N GLU A 129 -7.59 -7.48 6.86
CA GLU A 129 -8.87 -6.78 7.01
C GLU A 129 -9.73 -7.33 8.14
N ASP A 130 -9.66 -8.64 8.42
CA ASP A 130 -10.37 -9.27 9.53
C ASP A 130 -9.99 -8.69 10.91
N ARG A 131 -8.81 -8.08 11.05
CA ARG A 131 -8.35 -7.40 12.27
C ARG A 131 -8.73 -5.94 12.31
N LEU A 132 -8.99 -5.33 11.16
CA LEU A 132 -9.49 -3.96 11.08
C LEU A 132 -11.02 -3.90 11.11
N GLY A 133 -11.73 -5.03 11.05
CA GLY A 133 -13.20 -5.12 11.00
C GLY A 133 -13.91 -4.14 11.94
N GLU A 134 -13.61 -4.16 13.25
CA GLU A 134 -14.22 -3.21 14.20
C GLU A 134 -13.89 -1.73 13.91
N ALA A 135 -12.66 -1.45 13.47
CA ALA A 135 -12.23 -0.09 13.13
C ALA A 135 -12.86 0.38 11.81
N ILE A 136 -13.09 -0.52 10.86
CA ILE A 136 -13.75 -0.27 9.59
C ILE A 136 -15.25 -0.06 9.81
N ASP A 137 -15.90 -0.94 10.58
CA ASP A 137 -17.33 -0.90 10.87
C ASP A 137 -17.74 0.38 11.63
N SER A 138 -16.83 0.89 12.47
CA SER A 138 -17.06 2.12 13.24
C SER A 138 -16.67 3.40 12.52
N TYR A 139 -15.94 3.32 11.39
CA TYR A 139 -15.51 4.49 10.65
C TYR A 139 -16.51 4.86 9.53
N PRO A 140 -17.04 6.09 9.51
CA PRO A 140 -18.05 6.49 8.53
C PRO A 140 -17.48 6.57 7.11
N ASP A 141 -18.18 5.92 6.18
CA ASP A 141 -17.89 5.91 4.75
C ASP A 141 -16.44 5.51 4.42
N VAL A 142 -15.95 4.40 5.00
CA VAL A 142 -14.62 3.84 4.67
C VAL A 142 -14.39 3.68 3.17
N HIS A 143 -15.44 3.26 2.44
CA HIS A 143 -15.39 3.11 0.99
C HIS A 143 -15.10 4.42 0.23
N LEU A 144 -15.29 5.60 0.87
CA LEU A 144 -14.99 6.90 0.27
C LEU A 144 -13.55 7.39 0.53
N ILE A 145 -12.73 6.63 1.24
CA ILE A 145 -11.33 7.01 1.52
C ILE A 145 -10.55 7.27 0.23
N PRO A 146 -10.60 6.41 -0.82
CA PRO A 146 -9.91 6.68 -2.07
C PRO A 146 -10.32 8.02 -2.71
N GLU A 147 -11.62 8.30 -2.81
CA GLU A 147 -12.16 9.52 -3.41
C GLU A 147 -11.78 10.77 -2.59
N ARG A 148 -11.85 10.67 -1.25
CA ARG A 148 -11.43 11.73 -0.32
C ARG A 148 -9.94 12.04 -0.50
N ASN A 149 -9.10 11.01 -0.64
CA ASN A 149 -7.66 11.16 -0.84
C ASN A 149 -7.33 11.80 -2.19
N ILE A 150 -8.00 11.38 -3.26
CA ILE A 150 -7.86 11.97 -4.60
C ILE A 150 -8.25 13.45 -4.57
N ALA A 151 -9.39 13.79 -3.97
CA ALA A 151 -9.86 15.17 -3.85
C ALA A 151 -8.88 16.04 -3.04
N LEU A 152 -8.39 15.51 -1.91
CA LEU A 152 -7.38 16.18 -1.10
C LEU A 152 -6.10 16.44 -1.89
N MET A 153 -5.58 15.44 -2.60
CA MET A 153 -4.35 15.60 -3.38
C MET A 153 -4.50 16.61 -4.51
N ARG A 154 -5.63 16.60 -5.23
CA ARG A 154 -5.94 17.61 -6.24
C ARG A 154 -6.02 19.01 -5.63
N LYS A 155 -6.65 19.16 -4.46
CA LYS A 155 -6.67 20.45 -3.72
C LYS A 155 -5.27 20.91 -3.32
N LEU A 156 -4.40 20.01 -2.88
CA LEU A 156 -3.01 20.34 -2.50
C LEU A 156 -2.11 20.63 -3.71
N GLY A 157 -2.35 19.96 -4.83
CA GLY A 157 -1.62 20.18 -6.08
C GLY A 157 -2.14 21.36 -6.92
N GLY A 158 -3.28 21.93 -6.54
CA GLY A 158 -3.99 23.01 -7.24
C GLY A 158 -4.45 24.15 -6.33
N ALA A 159 -3.76 24.41 -5.21
CA ALA A 159 -3.69 25.76 -4.67
C ALA A 159 -2.73 26.56 -5.56
N SER A 160 -3.25 27.05 -6.68
CA SER A 160 -2.66 28.11 -7.50
C SER A 160 -3.68 29.22 -7.64
#